data_AF-A0AAE0ZBC6-F1
#
_entry.id   AF-A0AAE0ZBC6-F1
#
_cell.length_a   1.000
_cell.length_b   1.000
_cell.length_c   1.000
_cell.angle_alpha   90.00
_cell.angle_beta   90.00
_cell.angle_gamma   90.00
#
_symmetry.space_group_name_H-M   'P 1'
#
loop_
_entity.id
_entity.type
_entity.pdbx_description
1 polymer ?
#
loop_
_entity_poly.entity_id
_entity_poly.type
_entity_poly.pdbx_seq_one_letter_code
_entity_poly.pdbx_strand_id
1 'polypeptide(L)'
;MSVRVLALACLLLSAVALVTGQEEQTTSIPIGDCVGRDEELRSTVTTLARQMMLQQLFVEENSRSDGDSGLKAVRQTRDGTHPYHVNSHMSYSVASMHDHADHEYTVGMGELLGVLNGVEFRTRHNDYSLMKPSSSSSDYHASERIDYMDVPPAVTGTVEEQIQAMREWFKAWITDSTSPRDYREYFKPMLCYMEGAWTSTSDGELWFDLQEKIRYTAYHGSKDNGENLAYLPITIISINETTGVPVFAQFNYRIMCHPIEQEVKLKYFRPAKDLHARFAAKKSLDEYQELRAARFRLSEFDNERFHRWTNILDRIMSEIPGKDNYGGSLTDNTFGLSTADVYTGDTLNSAYYHRWYLMQENGAMGSNIGHRGFNDRNLYVAENTRPQVAGVDYNYCSNPRNDDTCVLQSKKVSYAFPLEVVWLTPLNKWNPYNLVHRGRAGTDEADVVTDGGRNGGFTASRAFSGIHSKTYYMTPSSSTAEVVRSVLFDIACPLSV
;
A
#
# COMPACT_ATOMS: atom_id res chain seq x y z
N MET A 1 3.08 22.81 30.46
CA MET A 1 3.67 23.76 31.44
C MET A 1 5.18 23.64 31.36
N SER A 2 5.87 24.71 30.96
CA SER A 2 7.32 24.69 30.74
C SER A 2 8.08 24.51 32.07
N VAL A 3 9.19 23.75 32.05
CA VAL A 3 10.16 23.60 33.15
C VAL A 3 10.60 24.95 33.72
N ARG A 4 10.55 26.02 32.92
CA ARG A 4 10.82 27.40 33.35
C ARG A 4 9.79 27.95 34.36
N VAL A 5 8.54 27.51 34.30
CA VAL A 5 7.48 27.92 35.25
C VAL A 5 7.68 27.26 36.62
N LEU A 6 8.18 26.01 36.65
CA LEU A 6 8.51 25.32 37.90
C LEU A 6 9.75 25.93 38.57
N ALA A 7 10.78 26.28 37.77
CA ALA A 7 11.98 26.95 38.29
C ALA A 7 11.67 28.36 38.84
N LEU A 8 10.77 29.10 38.19
CA LEU A 8 10.33 30.42 38.67
C LEU A 8 9.49 30.31 39.96
N ALA A 9 8.67 29.26 40.09
CA ALA A 9 7.91 29.00 41.31
C ALA A 9 8.84 28.69 42.50
N CYS A 10 9.90 27.90 42.30
CA CYS A 10 10.91 27.61 43.34
C CYS A 10 11.72 28.86 43.74
N LEU A 11 11.99 29.77 42.80
CA LEU A 11 12.69 31.04 43.08
C LEU A 11 11.79 32.09 43.77
N LEU A 12 10.50 32.11 43.47
CA LEU A 12 9.54 33.02 44.13
C LEU A 12 9.22 32.58 45.57
N LEU A 13 9.20 31.27 45.84
CA LEU A 13 9.01 30.71 47.19
C LEU A 13 10.17 31.02 48.14
N SER A 14 11.40 31.15 47.61
CA SER A 14 12.59 31.51 48.40
C SER A 14 12.68 33.02 48.70
N ALA A 15 12.08 33.88 47.87
CA ALA A 15 12.06 35.32 48.11
C ALA A 15 11.01 35.76 49.15
N VAL A 16 9.89 35.03 49.29
CA VAL A 16 8.82 35.37 50.26
C VAL A 16 9.20 35.00 51.70
N ALA A 17 10.12 34.05 51.91
CA ALA A 17 10.58 33.65 53.24
C ALA A 17 11.44 34.71 53.96
N LEU A 18 11.93 35.73 53.26
CA LEU A 18 12.86 36.74 53.81
C LEU A 18 12.18 37.90 54.56
N VAL A 19 10.84 38.01 54.58
CA VAL A 19 10.14 39.19 55.12
C VAL A 19 9.29 38.93 56.37
N THR A 20 9.05 37.67 56.75
CA THR A 20 8.28 37.34 57.96
C THR A 20 9.13 36.52 58.92
N GLY A 21 9.66 37.17 59.96
CA GLY A 21 10.39 36.54 61.04
C GLY A 21 9.50 35.59 61.87
N GLN A 22 9.34 34.37 61.37
CA GLN A 22 8.89 33.20 62.14
C GLN A 22 10.02 32.17 62.12
N GLU A 23 10.23 31.54 63.28
CA GLU A 23 11.26 30.52 63.54
C GLU A 23 11.36 29.48 62.42
N GLU A 24 12.58 29.32 61.90
CA GLU A 24 12.94 28.30 60.91
C GLU A 24 12.72 26.89 61.49
N GLN A 25 11.55 26.30 61.23
CA GLN A 25 11.54 24.90 60.81
C GLN A 25 11.83 24.86 59.32
N THR A 26 13.11 24.82 58.97
CA THR A 26 13.54 24.36 57.66
C THR A 26 13.17 22.88 57.54
N THR A 27 11.96 22.61 57.04
CA THR A 27 11.67 21.33 56.39
C THR A 27 12.52 21.29 55.13
N SER A 28 13.77 20.88 55.27
CA SER A 28 14.57 20.43 54.14
C SER A 28 13.80 19.26 53.51
N ILE A 29 13.25 19.46 52.31
CA ILE A 29 12.82 18.33 51.50
C ILE A 29 14.09 17.51 51.29
N PRO A 30 14.19 16.26 51.79
CA PRO A 30 15.39 15.49 51.64
C PRO A 30 15.65 15.31 50.14
N ILE A 31 16.81 15.73 49.66
CA ILE A 31 17.20 15.55 48.24
C ILE A 31 17.12 14.06 47.82
N GLY A 32 17.25 13.13 48.78
CA GLY A 32 17.03 11.70 48.55
C GLY A 32 15.59 11.30 48.23
N ASP A 33 14.59 12.07 48.69
CA ASP A 33 13.17 11.84 48.38
C ASP A 33 12.82 12.27 46.94
N CYS A 34 13.57 13.23 46.38
CA CYS A 34 13.42 13.65 44.98
C CYS A 34 14.00 12.64 43.98
N VAL A 35 15.13 12.00 44.31
CA VAL A 35 15.76 10.99 43.44
C VAL A 35 14.94 9.69 43.42
N GLY A 36 14.51 9.21 44.59
CA GLY A 36 13.64 8.03 44.69
C GLY A 36 12.30 8.22 43.96
N ARG A 37 11.72 9.44 44.04
CA ARG A 37 10.49 9.78 43.29
C ARG A 37 10.71 9.89 41.78
N ASP A 38 11.86 10.36 41.31
CA ASP A 38 12.17 10.37 39.86
C ASP A 38 12.30 8.95 39.32
N GLU A 39 12.97 8.06 40.05
CA GLU A 39 13.08 6.63 39.69
C GLU A 39 11.72 5.93 39.70
N GLU A 40 10.89 6.18 40.71
CA GLU A 40 9.52 5.64 40.79
C GLU A 40 8.64 6.14 39.64
N LEU A 41 8.72 7.43 39.30
CA LEU A 41 8.00 8.01 38.17
C LEU A 41 8.47 7.43 36.84
N ARG A 42 9.79 7.29 36.61
CA ARG A 42 10.34 6.65 35.40
C ARG A 42 9.89 5.21 35.27
N SER A 43 9.93 4.45 36.36
CA SER A 43 9.47 3.06 36.40
C SER A 43 7.98 2.96 36.07
N THR A 44 7.17 3.84 36.67
CA THR A 44 5.72 3.90 36.41
C THR A 44 5.42 4.25 34.95
N VAL A 45 6.06 5.29 34.41
CA VAL A 45 5.89 5.71 33.00
C VAL A 45 6.33 4.59 32.04
N THR A 46 7.45 3.93 32.34
CA THR A 46 7.93 2.79 31.53
C THR A 46 6.94 1.63 31.56
N THR A 47 6.38 1.31 32.73
CA THR A 47 5.39 0.25 32.89
C THR A 47 4.09 0.59 32.14
N LEU A 48 3.63 1.84 32.23
CA LEU A 48 2.47 2.32 31.47
C LEU A 48 2.72 2.27 29.96
N ALA A 49 3.91 2.67 29.49
CA ALA A 49 4.28 2.56 28.08
C ALA A 49 4.27 1.11 27.61
N ARG A 50 4.83 0.17 28.39
CA ARG A 50 4.76 -1.28 28.08
C ARG A 50 3.31 -1.77 28.04
N GLN A 51 2.48 -1.34 28.98
CA GLN A 51 1.06 -1.69 28.98
C GLN A 51 0.33 -1.14 27.75
N MET A 52 0.65 0.07 27.30
CA MET A 52 0.11 0.65 26.06
C MET A 52 0.56 -0.14 24.82
N MET A 53 1.82 -0.57 24.76
CA MET A 53 2.30 -1.46 23.67
C MET A 53 1.50 -2.77 23.62
N LEU A 54 1.21 -3.36 24.78
CA LEU A 54 0.40 -4.59 24.86
C LEU A 54 -1.06 -4.36 24.47
N GLN A 55 -1.64 -3.21 24.84
CA GLN A 55 -2.99 -2.83 24.40
C GLN A 55 -3.05 -2.61 22.88
N GLN A 56 -2.04 -1.98 22.30
CA GLN A 56 -1.93 -1.82 20.86
C GLN A 56 -1.82 -3.17 20.15
N LEU A 57 -0.97 -4.07 20.65
CA LEU A 57 -0.86 -5.42 20.12
C LEU A 57 -2.18 -6.18 20.21
N PHE A 58 -2.93 -6.05 21.32
CA PHE A 58 -4.25 -6.65 21.47
C PHE A 58 -5.24 -6.15 20.40
N VAL A 59 -5.25 -4.85 20.09
CA VAL A 59 -6.09 -4.29 19.03
C VAL A 59 -5.69 -4.86 17.66
N GLU A 60 -4.38 -4.93 17.37
CA GLU A 60 -3.89 -5.50 16.11
C GLU A 60 -4.20 -7.00 15.99
N GLU A 61 -4.08 -7.77 17.07
CA GLU A 61 -4.47 -9.19 17.10
C GLU A 61 -5.97 -9.37 16.89
N ASN A 62 -6.79 -8.49 17.47
CA ASN A 62 -8.23 -8.50 17.20
C ASN A 62 -8.49 -8.28 15.70
N SER A 63 -7.83 -7.30 15.08
CA SER A 63 -7.93 -7.05 13.64
C SER A 63 -7.45 -8.25 12.79
N ARG A 64 -6.35 -8.92 13.15
CA ARG A 64 -5.87 -10.16 12.50
C ARG A 64 -6.86 -11.32 12.64
N SER A 65 -7.63 -11.34 13.73
CA SER A 65 -8.65 -12.36 13.97
C SER A 65 -9.99 -12.08 13.28
N ASP A 66 -10.34 -10.80 13.11
CA ASP A 66 -11.59 -10.35 12.48
C ASP A 66 -11.54 -10.45 10.94
N GLY A 67 -10.35 -10.44 10.35
CA GLY A 67 -10.16 -10.60 8.91
C GLY A 67 -8.70 -10.67 8.46
N ASP A 68 -8.51 -10.92 7.17
CA ASP A 68 -7.20 -10.94 6.52
C ASP A 68 -6.73 -9.51 6.18
N SER A 69 -5.43 -9.31 5.94
CA SER A 69 -4.89 -8.08 5.37
C SER A 69 -5.57 -7.78 4.02
N GLY A 70 -5.73 -6.50 3.69
CA GLY A 70 -6.35 -6.08 2.44
C GLY A 70 -7.25 -4.86 2.58
N LEU A 71 -8.20 -4.77 1.65
CA LEU A 71 -9.15 -3.66 1.56
C LEU A 71 -10.33 -3.88 2.50
N LYS A 72 -10.50 -2.98 3.47
CA LYS A 72 -11.58 -3.05 4.47
C LYS A 72 -12.84 -2.31 4.02
N ALA A 73 -12.69 -1.08 3.54
CA ALA A 73 -13.81 -0.25 3.10
C ALA A 73 -13.32 0.88 2.19
N VAL A 74 -14.25 1.48 1.45
CA VAL A 74 -14.02 2.73 0.72
C VAL A 74 -14.83 3.87 1.34
N ARG A 75 -14.54 5.11 0.92
CA ARG A 75 -15.35 6.27 1.28
C ARG A 75 -16.83 6.03 0.96
N GLN A 76 -17.69 6.30 1.94
CA GLN A 76 -19.13 6.30 1.74
C GLN A 76 -19.53 7.44 0.80
N THR A 77 -20.15 7.08 -0.32
CA THR A 77 -20.66 8.00 -1.36
C THR A 77 -22.13 7.73 -1.67
N ARG A 78 -22.62 6.54 -1.31
CA ARG A 78 -23.99 6.10 -1.46
C ARG A 78 -24.46 5.41 -0.18
N ASP A 79 -25.74 5.56 0.07
CA ASP A 79 -26.45 4.89 1.16
C ASP A 79 -27.84 4.50 0.66
N GLY A 80 -28.56 3.67 1.42
CA GLY A 80 -29.93 3.32 1.06
C GLY A 80 -30.70 2.65 2.19
N THR A 81 -31.93 2.26 1.88
CA THR A 81 -32.87 1.71 2.87
C THR A 81 -32.52 0.32 3.39
N HIS A 82 -31.46 -0.31 2.88
CA HIS A 82 -31.03 -1.65 3.27
C HIS A 82 -29.51 -1.69 3.45
N PRO A 83 -28.98 -2.55 4.33
CA PRO A 83 -27.55 -2.65 4.59
C PRO A 83 -26.68 -2.94 3.37
N TYR A 84 -27.20 -3.60 2.34
CA TYR A 84 -26.44 -3.86 1.11
C TYR A 84 -26.43 -2.67 0.12
N HIS A 85 -27.19 -1.60 0.39
CA HIS A 85 -27.14 -0.37 -0.40
C HIS A 85 -26.05 0.62 0.07
N VAL A 86 -25.39 0.34 1.20
CA VAL A 86 -24.24 1.12 1.67
C VAL A 86 -22.95 0.62 1.00
N ASN A 87 -21.99 1.52 0.81
CA ASN A 87 -20.68 1.14 0.30
C ASN A 87 -19.92 0.25 1.29
N SER A 88 -19.27 -0.79 0.77
CA SER A 88 -18.35 -1.68 1.50
C SER A 88 -16.90 -1.35 1.09
N HIS A 89 -16.05 -2.35 0.87
CA HIS A 89 -14.85 -2.25 0.03
C HIS A 89 -15.18 -2.00 -1.45
N MET A 90 -16.46 -1.92 -1.79
CA MET A 90 -17.01 -1.78 -3.13
C MET A 90 -18.04 -0.65 -3.18
N SER A 91 -17.98 0.15 -4.24
CA SER A 91 -18.99 1.17 -4.59
C SER A 91 -19.36 1.02 -6.06
N TYR A 92 -19.33 2.12 -6.82
CA TYR A 92 -19.34 2.08 -8.28
C TYR A 92 -18.16 1.29 -8.85
N SER A 93 -17.02 1.31 -8.14
CA SER A 93 -15.82 0.54 -8.43
C SER A 93 -15.24 -0.08 -7.16
N VAL A 94 -14.37 -1.08 -7.33
CA VAL A 94 -13.55 -1.65 -6.23
C VAL A 94 -12.52 -0.62 -5.78
N ALA A 95 -12.26 -0.49 -4.47
CA ALA A 95 -11.25 0.42 -3.93
C ALA A 95 -11.40 1.90 -4.36
N SER A 96 -12.58 2.30 -4.87
CA SER A 96 -12.78 3.59 -5.55
C SER A 96 -11.80 3.85 -6.70
N MET A 97 -11.34 2.78 -7.37
CA MET A 97 -10.53 2.86 -8.58
C MET A 97 -11.32 3.55 -9.69
N HIS A 98 -10.68 4.44 -10.42
CA HIS A 98 -11.31 5.20 -11.50
C HIS A 98 -10.28 5.60 -12.54
N ASP A 99 -10.79 6.03 -13.69
CA ASP A 99 -10.00 6.33 -14.86
C ASP A 99 -9.51 7.78 -14.83
N HIS A 100 -8.25 7.97 -15.21
CA HIS A 100 -7.64 9.26 -15.55
C HIS A 100 -7.01 9.18 -16.95
N ALA A 101 -7.78 8.75 -17.95
CA ALA A 101 -7.36 8.68 -19.36
C ALA A 101 -6.91 10.04 -19.92
N ASP A 102 -7.21 11.12 -19.23
CA ASP A 102 -6.77 12.48 -19.50
C ASP A 102 -5.37 12.77 -18.94
N HIS A 103 -4.88 12.01 -17.96
CA HIS A 103 -3.58 12.22 -17.34
C HIS A 103 -2.54 11.20 -17.80
N GLU A 104 -1.32 11.70 -18.03
CA GLU A 104 -0.19 10.83 -18.36
C GLU A 104 0.21 9.98 -17.15
N TYR A 105 0.32 8.66 -17.32
CA TYR A 105 0.82 7.70 -16.31
C TYR A 105 0.11 7.73 -14.97
N THR A 106 -1.15 8.17 -14.91
CA THR A 106 -1.91 8.26 -13.67
C THR A 106 -3.00 7.20 -13.65
N VAL A 107 -3.07 6.45 -12.55
CA VAL A 107 -4.16 5.53 -12.24
C VAL A 107 -4.94 6.10 -11.07
N GLY A 108 -6.27 6.23 -11.24
CA GLY A 108 -7.13 6.86 -10.26
C GLY A 108 -7.52 5.90 -9.16
N MET A 109 -7.36 6.32 -7.90
CA MET A 109 -7.84 5.57 -6.75
C MET A 109 -8.30 6.53 -5.66
N GLY A 110 -9.53 6.33 -5.18
CA GLY A 110 -10.09 7.16 -4.11
C GLY A 110 -9.52 6.84 -2.73
N GLU A 111 -10.19 7.38 -1.70
CA GLU A 111 -9.86 7.08 -0.31
C GLU A 111 -10.33 5.67 0.08
N LEU A 112 -9.46 4.92 0.75
CA LEU A 112 -9.75 3.58 1.25
C LEU A 112 -9.29 3.38 2.69
N LEU A 113 -9.90 2.41 3.34
CA LEU A 113 -9.46 1.82 4.61
C LEU A 113 -8.78 0.48 4.29
N GLY A 114 -7.52 0.36 4.70
CA GLY A 114 -6.71 -0.84 4.51
C GLY A 114 -6.32 -1.45 5.85
N VAL A 115 -6.04 -2.75 5.83
CA VAL A 115 -5.44 -3.49 6.95
C VAL A 115 -4.17 -4.17 6.45
N LEU A 116 -3.06 -3.99 7.16
CA LEU A 116 -1.80 -4.69 6.90
C LEU A 116 -1.25 -5.24 8.21
N ASN A 117 -1.18 -6.57 8.32
CA ASN A 117 -0.76 -7.26 9.53
C ASN A 117 -1.45 -6.70 10.78
N GLY A 118 -2.78 -6.61 10.79
CA GLY A 118 -3.57 -6.07 11.91
C GLY A 118 -3.58 -4.54 12.06
N VAL A 119 -2.71 -3.82 11.35
CA VAL A 119 -2.67 -2.35 11.41
C VAL A 119 -3.72 -1.76 10.47
N GLU A 120 -4.72 -1.09 11.03
CA GLU A 120 -5.76 -0.40 10.26
C GLU A 120 -5.37 1.05 9.97
N PHE A 121 -5.49 1.48 8.71
CA PHE A 121 -5.16 2.83 8.30
C PHE A 121 -6.14 3.34 7.23
N ARG A 122 -6.29 4.66 7.13
CA ARG A 122 -7.10 5.32 6.09
C ARG A 122 -6.19 6.09 5.17
N THR A 123 -6.29 5.84 3.88
CA THR A 123 -5.54 6.60 2.89
C THR A 123 -6.17 7.95 2.63
N ARG A 124 -5.40 8.85 2.04
CA ARG A 124 -5.94 9.97 1.26
C ARG A 124 -6.44 9.46 -0.11
N HIS A 125 -6.97 10.35 -0.94
CA HIS A 125 -7.16 10.06 -2.38
C HIS A 125 -5.79 9.74 -3.00
N ASN A 126 -5.69 8.60 -3.66
CA ASN A 126 -4.45 8.02 -4.16
C ASN A 126 -4.39 7.97 -5.69
N ASP A 127 -4.41 9.12 -6.35
CA ASP A 127 -3.97 9.13 -7.74
C ASP A 127 -2.48 8.79 -7.78
N TYR A 128 -2.17 7.61 -8.29
CA TYR A 128 -0.83 7.05 -8.22
C TYR A 128 -0.26 6.88 -9.63
N SER A 129 1.05 6.98 -9.74
CA SER A 129 1.75 6.73 -11.00
C SER A 129 2.28 5.31 -11.07
N LEU A 130 2.37 4.77 -12.28
CA LEU A 130 2.96 3.45 -12.52
C LEU A 130 4.48 3.49 -12.26
N MET A 131 4.85 3.23 -11.01
CA MET A 131 6.22 3.26 -10.50
C MET A 131 6.59 1.87 -9.98
N LYS A 132 7.81 1.41 -10.24
CA LYS A 132 8.39 0.19 -9.66
C LYS A 132 9.53 0.51 -8.70
N PRO A 133 9.88 -0.38 -7.75
CA PRO A 133 11.10 -0.23 -6.97
C PRO A 133 12.32 -0.04 -7.87
N SER A 134 13.33 0.72 -7.43
CA SER A 134 14.49 0.97 -8.29
C SER A 134 15.28 -0.31 -8.55
N SER A 135 15.65 -0.54 -9.81
CA SER A 135 16.55 -1.63 -10.22
C SER A 135 18.02 -1.29 -10.00
N SER A 136 18.35 -0.01 -9.81
CA SER A 136 19.73 0.50 -9.78
C SER A 136 20.14 1.13 -8.44
N SER A 137 19.19 1.70 -7.70
CA SER A 137 19.45 2.31 -6.39
C SER A 137 18.88 1.46 -5.26
N SER A 138 19.64 1.38 -4.17
CA SER A 138 19.18 0.78 -2.92
C SER A 138 18.51 1.81 -2.00
N ASP A 139 18.49 3.10 -2.34
CA ASP A 139 18.05 4.15 -1.43
C ASP A 139 16.58 3.97 -1.00
N TYR A 140 16.29 4.43 0.22
CA TYR A 140 14.94 4.37 0.78
C TYR A 140 13.96 5.13 -0.11
N HIS A 141 12.90 4.45 -0.53
CA HIS A 141 11.89 4.96 -1.48
C HIS A 141 12.40 5.27 -2.90
N ALA A 142 13.59 4.81 -3.29
CA ALA A 142 14.00 4.89 -4.69
C ALA A 142 13.03 4.08 -5.57
N SER A 143 12.56 4.73 -6.64
CA SER A 143 11.58 4.18 -7.57
C SER A 143 11.89 4.60 -8.98
N GLU A 144 11.50 3.78 -9.94
CA GLU A 144 11.64 4.01 -11.37
C GLU A 144 10.26 4.04 -12.04
N ARG A 145 10.07 4.92 -13.02
CA ARG A 145 8.84 4.95 -13.81
C ARG A 145 8.76 3.69 -14.67
N ILE A 146 7.56 3.12 -14.79
CA ILE A 146 7.28 2.07 -15.76
C ILE A 146 6.83 2.76 -17.05
N ASP A 147 7.60 2.58 -18.12
CA ASP A 147 7.26 3.15 -19.42
C ASP A 147 6.12 2.39 -20.10
N TYR A 148 5.33 3.11 -20.91
CA TYR A 148 4.28 2.51 -21.72
C TYR A 148 4.85 1.61 -22.82
N MET A 149 4.07 0.61 -23.23
CA MET A 149 4.45 -0.34 -24.27
C MET A 149 4.42 0.31 -25.65
N ASP A 150 5.42 -0.01 -26.47
CA ASP A 150 5.51 0.51 -27.83
C ASP A 150 4.37 -0.03 -28.72
N VAL A 151 4.10 0.71 -29.79
CA VAL A 151 3.11 0.31 -30.79
C VAL A 151 3.69 -0.80 -31.66
N PRO A 152 2.98 -1.93 -31.87
CA PRO A 152 3.47 -2.98 -32.72
C PRO A 152 3.82 -2.45 -34.13
N PRO A 153 4.98 -2.80 -34.71
CA PRO A 153 5.41 -2.28 -36.02
C PRO A 153 4.44 -2.56 -37.17
N ALA A 154 3.54 -3.53 -37.00
CA ALA A 154 2.51 -3.84 -37.97
C ALA A 154 1.34 -2.83 -38.02
N VAL A 155 1.21 -1.95 -37.02
CA VAL A 155 0.17 -0.93 -36.96
C VAL A 155 0.66 0.30 -37.73
N THR A 156 0.47 0.29 -39.04
CA THR A 156 0.91 1.33 -39.98
C THR A 156 -0.16 1.60 -41.03
N GLY A 157 0.02 2.65 -41.84
CA GLY A 157 -0.91 3.04 -42.90
C GLY A 157 -1.85 4.17 -42.48
N THR A 158 -3.01 4.22 -43.12
CA THR A 158 -4.10 5.16 -42.80
C THR A 158 -4.65 4.93 -41.38
N VAL A 159 -5.35 5.93 -40.84
CA VAL A 159 -5.94 5.82 -39.48
C VAL A 159 -6.89 4.62 -39.39
N GLU A 160 -7.68 4.37 -40.43
CA GLU A 160 -8.60 3.24 -40.52
C GLU A 160 -7.87 1.88 -40.54
N GLU A 161 -6.79 1.77 -41.31
CA GLU A 161 -5.94 0.57 -41.34
C GLU A 161 -5.28 0.31 -39.99
N GLN A 162 -4.77 1.36 -39.33
CA GLN A 162 -4.21 1.26 -37.99
C GLN A 162 -5.26 0.83 -36.97
N ILE A 163 -6.48 1.37 -37.02
CA ILE A 163 -7.59 0.95 -36.16
C ILE A 163 -7.90 -0.53 -36.35
N GLN A 164 -7.97 -1.00 -37.60
CA GLN A 164 -8.25 -2.40 -37.90
C GLN A 164 -7.12 -3.30 -37.38
N ALA A 165 -5.86 -2.93 -37.59
CA ALA A 165 -4.71 -3.66 -37.06
C ALA A 165 -4.75 -3.73 -35.52
N MET A 166 -5.01 -2.62 -34.84
CA MET A 166 -5.13 -2.59 -33.38
C MET A 166 -6.24 -3.51 -32.87
N ARG A 167 -7.39 -3.56 -33.54
CA ARG A 167 -8.48 -4.49 -33.18
C ARG A 167 -8.06 -5.95 -33.28
N GLU A 168 -7.24 -6.32 -34.26
CA GLU A 168 -6.69 -7.68 -34.37
C GLU A 168 -5.77 -8.03 -33.21
N TRP A 169 -4.91 -7.10 -32.77
CA TRP A 169 -4.05 -7.27 -31.60
C TRP A 169 -4.85 -7.47 -30.31
N PHE A 170 -5.89 -6.65 -30.09
CA PHE A 170 -6.78 -6.82 -28.94
C PHE A 170 -7.57 -8.12 -29.00
N LYS A 171 -8.04 -8.53 -30.19
CA LYS A 171 -8.70 -9.83 -30.36
C LYS A 171 -7.76 -10.98 -30.01
N ALA A 172 -6.51 -10.93 -30.46
CA ALA A 172 -5.49 -11.93 -30.14
C ALA A 172 -5.26 -12.04 -28.62
N TRP A 173 -5.13 -10.91 -27.93
CA TRP A 173 -4.98 -10.87 -26.47
C TRP A 173 -6.22 -11.40 -25.72
N ILE A 174 -7.42 -10.92 -26.05
CA ILE A 174 -8.67 -11.35 -25.39
C ILE A 174 -8.92 -12.84 -25.57
N THR A 175 -8.56 -13.40 -26.73
CA THR A 175 -8.75 -14.82 -27.06
C THR A 175 -7.56 -15.70 -26.68
N ASP A 176 -6.52 -15.15 -26.04
CA ASP A 176 -5.27 -15.85 -25.70
C ASP A 176 -4.65 -16.57 -26.92
N SER A 177 -4.74 -15.97 -28.11
CA SER A 177 -4.16 -16.49 -29.36
C SER A 177 -2.92 -15.70 -29.74
N THR A 178 -1.81 -16.40 -30.03
CA THR A 178 -0.58 -15.79 -30.55
C THR A 178 -0.54 -15.73 -32.09
N SER A 179 -1.59 -16.22 -32.75
CA SER A 179 -1.70 -16.24 -34.22
C SER A 179 -2.95 -15.49 -34.67
N PRO A 180 -2.87 -14.61 -35.70
CA PRO A 180 -1.66 -14.23 -36.46
C PRO A 180 -0.79 -13.14 -35.77
N ARG A 181 -1.19 -12.65 -34.60
CA ARG A 181 -0.51 -11.56 -33.86
C ARG A 181 -0.07 -12.05 -32.49
N ASP A 182 1.24 -12.04 -32.21
CA ASP A 182 1.78 -12.43 -30.90
C ASP A 182 1.82 -11.24 -29.94
N TYR A 183 0.76 -11.07 -29.16
CA TYR A 183 0.52 -9.90 -28.31
C TYR A 183 1.50 -9.76 -27.12
N ARG A 184 2.25 -10.82 -26.75
CA ARG A 184 2.95 -10.93 -25.46
C ARG A 184 4.07 -9.90 -25.25
N GLU A 185 4.61 -9.34 -26.32
CA GLU A 185 5.61 -8.26 -26.24
C GLU A 185 4.98 -6.90 -25.91
N TYR A 186 3.75 -6.66 -26.38
CA TYR A 186 3.10 -5.36 -26.38
C TYR A 186 2.02 -5.20 -25.32
N PHE A 187 1.51 -6.31 -24.79
CA PHE A 187 0.48 -6.35 -23.75
C PHE A 187 1.10 -6.97 -22.50
N LYS A 188 1.60 -6.11 -21.60
CA LYS A 188 2.32 -6.56 -20.41
C LYS A 188 1.48 -6.37 -19.15
N PRO A 189 1.21 -7.42 -18.37
CA PRO A 189 0.52 -7.29 -17.09
C PRO A 189 1.47 -6.75 -16.02
N MET A 190 1.01 -5.75 -15.27
CA MET A 190 1.69 -5.17 -14.10
C MET A 190 0.86 -5.50 -12.86
N LEU A 191 1.48 -6.01 -11.80
CA LEU A 191 0.81 -6.12 -10.51
C LEU A 191 1.07 -4.86 -9.70
N CYS A 192 0.02 -4.09 -9.40
CA CYS A 192 0.08 -2.99 -8.45
C CYS A 192 -0.31 -3.48 -7.05
N TYR A 193 0.39 -3.02 -6.03
CA TYR A 193 0.28 -3.48 -4.66
C TYR A 193 0.42 -2.32 -3.67
N MET A 194 -0.17 -2.50 -2.49
CA MET A 194 -0.01 -1.58 -1.37
C MET A 194 1.06 -2.13 -0.45
N GLU A 195 2.09 -1.32 -0.19
CA GLU A 195 3.15 -1.64 0.76
C GLU A 195 3.05 -0.73 1.98
N GLY A 196 3.14 -1.30 3.18
CA GLY A 196 3.18 -0.59 4.45
C GLY A 196 4.34 -1.01 5.34
N ALA A 197 4.86 -0.07 6.13
CA ALA A 197 5.88 -0.36 7.14
C ALA A 197 5.80 0.65 8.29
N TRP A 198 6.19 0.20 9.49
CA TRP A 198 6.48 1.11 10.59
C TRP A 198 7.76 1.88 10.27
N THR A 199 7.71 3.20 10.33
CA THR A 199 8.87 4.06 10.05
C THR A 199 9.21 4.91 11.25
N SER A 200 10.51 5.02 11.53
CA SER A 200 11.05 5.89 12.58
C SER A 200 11.49 7.22 11.97
N THR A 201 11.14 8.34 12.61
CA THR A 201 11.67 9.67 12.23
C THR A 201 12.08 10.45 13.48
N SER A 202 12.93 11.44 13.29
CA SER A 202 13.28 12.43 14.32
C SER A 202 12.25 13.56 14.45
N ASP A 203 11.39 13.76 13.43
CA ASP A 203 10.53 14.94 13.30
C ASP A 203 9.08 14.62 13.70
N GLY A 204 8.86 14.43 15.01
CA GLY A 204 7.54 14.12 15.56
C GLY A 204 6.49 15.21 15.40
N GLU A 205 6.88 16.49 15.26
CA GLU A 205 5.94 17.63 15.23
C GLU A 205 4.93 17.53 14.07
N LEU A 206 5.39 17.11 12.89
CA LEU A 206 4.51 16.94 11.71
C LEU A 206 3.49 15.83 11.92
N TRP A 207 3.87 14.75 12.61
CA TRP A 207 2.98 13.62 12.89
C TRP A 207 1.87 14.02 13.85
N PHE A 208 2.18 14.81 14.88
CA PHE A 208 1.19 15.26 15.84
C PHE A 208 0.17 16.23 15.23
N ASP A 209 0.59 17.16 14.35
CA ASP A 209 -0.37 18.03 13.64
C ASP A 209 -1.39 17.22 12.82
N LEU A 210 -0.90 16.25 12.05
CA LEU A 210 -1.75 15.35 11.29
C LEU A 210 -2.73 14.59 12.21
N GLN A 211 -2.24 14.04 13.33
CA GLN A 211 -3.08 13.33 14.31
C GLN A 211 -4.15 14.22 14.93
N GLU A 212 -3.83 15.46 15.29
CA GLU A 212 -4.80 16.40 15.87
C GLU A 212 -5.93 16.72 14.88
N LYS A 213 -5.59 16.94 13.60
CA LYS A 213 -6.57 17.16 12.53
C LYS A 213 -7.45 15.94 12.28
N ILE A 214 -6.86 14.75 12.25
CA ILE A 214 -7.63 13.51 12.10
C ILE A 214 -8.53 13.30 13.32
N ARG A 215 -8.02 13.53 14.53
CA ARG A 215 -8.79 13.41 15.77
C ARG A 215 -9.98 14.36 15.75
N TYR A 216 -9.77 15.61 15.38
CA TYR A 216 -10.84 16.60 15.25
C TYR A 216 -11.91 16.17 14.24
N THR A 217 -11.49 15.80 13.02
CA THR A 217 -12.43 15.37 11.96
C THR A 217 -13.16 14.08 12.32
N ALA A 218 -12.51 13.14 13.01
CA ALA A 218 -13.13 11.90 13.49
C ALA A 218 -14.19 12.15 14.57
N TYR A 219 -13.93 13.02 15.54
CA TYR A 219 -14.90 13.35 16.59
C TYR A 219 -16.06 14.22 16.08
N HIS A 220 -15.80 15.10 15.11
CA HIS A 220 -16.83 15.96 14.53
C HIS A 220 -17.62 15.26 13.41
N GLY A 221 -17.04 14.26 12.75
CA GLY A 221 -17.58 13.66 11.52
C GLY A 221 -17.55 14.60 10.31
N SER A 222 -16.80 15.71 10.37
CA SER A 222 -16.63 16.65 9.24
C SER A 222 -15.46 16.27 8.35
N LYS A 223 -15.51 16.72 7.10
CA LYS A 223 -14.42 16.63 6.13
C LYS A 223 -14.06 18.03 5.65
N ASP A 224 -12.77 18.33 5.58
CA ASP A 224 -12.29 19.49 4.85
C ASP A 224 -12.24 19.16 3.34
N ASN A 225 -12.80 20.05 2.51
CA ASN A 225 -12.80 19.88 1.06
C ASN A 225 -11.42 20.10 0.43
N GLY A 226 -10.56 20.90 1.06
CA GLY A 226 -9.18 21.16 0.64
C GLY A 226 -8.17 20.20 1.28
N GLU A 227 -8.51 19.58 2.41
CA GLU A 227 -7.59 18.72 3.17
C GLU A 227 -7.91 17.23 2.99
N ASN A 228 -7.06 16.56 2.24
CA ASN A 228 -7.16 15.13 1.97
C ASN A 228 -6.32 14.33 2.99
N LEU A 229 -6.84 14.22 4.22
CA LEU A 229 -6.13 13.67 5.38
C LEU A 229 -6.15 12.14 5.44
N ALA A 230 -4.97 11.53 5.39
CA ALA A 230 -4.77 10.10 5.68
C ALA A 230 -4.71 9.86 7.19
N TYR A 231 -5.38 8.82 7.70
CA TYR A 231 -5.17 8.32 9.07
C TYR A 231 -4.03 7.29 9.07
N LEU A 232 -2.89 7.69 9.62
CA LEU A 232 -1.68 6.88 9.72
C LEU A 232 -1.37 6.60 11.20
N PRO A 233 -1.59 5.37 11.69
CA PRO A 233 -1.37 5.03 13.10
C PRO A 233 0.06 5.34 13.58
N ILE A 234 0.18 5.68 14.85
CA ILE A 234 1.47 5.83 15.55
C ILE A 234 1.48 4.83 16.69
N THR A 235 2.60 4.15 16.89
CA THR A 235 2.81 3.20 17.98
C THR A 235 4.10 3.49 18.74
N ILE A 236 4.21 2.96 19.95
CA ILE A 236 5.48 2.84 20.66
C ILE A 236 6.07 1.50 20.19
N ILE A 237 7.12 1.54 19.37
CA ILE A 237 7.71 0.31 18.80
C ILE A 237 8.66 -0.37 19.78
N SER A 238 9.35 0.43 20.59
CA SER A 238 10.27 -0.05 21.62
C SER A 238 10.43 1.00 22.72
N ILE A 239 11.06 0.61 23.83
CA ILE A 239 11.42 1.49 24.92
C ILE A 239 12.92 1.39 25.09
N ASN A 240 13.62 2.53 25.11
CA ASN A 240 15.04 2.54 25.40
C ASN A 240 15.25 2.11 26.86
N GLU A 241 15.86 0.94 27.07
CA GLU A 241 16.02 0.37 28.41
C GLU A 241 16.94 1.20 29.32
N THR A 242 17.86 1.96 28.73
CA THR A 242 18.79 2.82 29.46
C THR A 242 18.15 4.15 29.89
N THR A 243 17.31 4.74 29.04
CA THR A 243 16.73 6.07 29.28
C THR A 243 15.28 6.05 29.74
N GLY A 244 14.58 4.93 29.56
CA GLY A 244 13.14 4.77 29.78
C GLY A 244 12.27 5.53 28.77
N VAL A 245 12.87 6.10 27.72
CA VAL A 245 12.15 6.92 26.74
C VAL A 245 11.49 6.03 25.68
N PRO A 246 10.19 6.19 25.41
CA PRO A 246 9.51 5.45 24.35
C PRO A 246 10.00 5.90 22.97
N VAL A 247 10.18 4.93 22.08
CA VAL A 247 10.51 5.16 20.67
C VAL A 247 9.23 5.01 19.86
N PHE A 248 8.84 6.09 19.17
CA PHE A 248 7.64 6.11 18.35
C PHE A 248 7.93 5.72 16.90
N ALA A 249 6.97 5.06 16.27
CA ALA A 249 6.96 4.79 14.84
C ALA A 249 5.58 5.10 14.26
N GLN A 250 5.54 5.65 13.06
CA GLN A 250 4.31 5.85 12.30
C GLN A 250 4.19 4.79 11.22
N PHE A 251 2.98 4.25 11.02
CA PHE A 251 2.71 3.36 9.90
C PHE A 251 2.55 4.17 8.62
N ASN A 252 3.46 3.95 7.67
CA ASN A 252 3.44 4.63 6.39
C ASN A 252 3.19 3.64 5.26
N TYR A 253 2.44 4.08 4.24
CA TYR A 253 2.12 3.27 3.07
C TYR A 253 2.61 3.92 1.78
N ARG A 254 2.81 3.09 0.75
CA ARG A 254 2.97 3.53 -0.65
C ARG A 254 2.29 2.53 -1.59
N ILE A 255 1.91 3.00 -2.77
CA ILE A 255 1.42 2.16 -3.86
C ILE A 255 2.53 2.08 -4.91
N MET A 256 2.86 0.87 -5.32
CA MET A 256 3.89 0.58 -6.32
C MET A 256 3.35 -0.50 -7.26
N CYS A 257 3.98 -0.65 -8.42
CA CYS A 257 3.67 -1.68 -9.40
C CYS A 257 4.91 -2.48 -9.78
N HIS A 258 4.70 -3.69 -10.25
CA HIS A 258 5.75 -4.61 -10.66
C HIS A 258 5.39 -5.24 -12.01
N PRO A 259 6.27 -5.15 -13.03
CA PRO A 259 6.09 -5.89 -14.27
C PRO A 259 6.20 -7.38 -14.05
N ILE A 260 5.12 -8.12 -14.28
CA ILE A 260 5.08 -9.55 -14.01
C ILE A 260 5.94 -10.28 -15.05
N GLU A 261 6.86 -11.14 -14.59
CA GLU A 261 7.79 -11.84 -15.49
C GLU A 261 7.12 -12.98 -16.25
N GLN A 262 6.23 -13.71 -15.57
CA GLN A 262 5.48 -14.83 -16.12
C GLN A 262 4.22 -14.40 -16.87
N GLU A 263 3.77 -15.25 -17.80
CA GLU A 263 2.54 -15.02 -18.56
C GLU A 263 1.29 -15.15 -17.67
N VAL A 264 0.48 -14.08 -17.61
CA VAL A 264 -0.80 -14.07 -16.92
C VAL A 264 -1.94 -14.03 -17.93
N LYS A 265 -2.70 -15.12 -18.01
CA LYS A 265 -3.82 -15.27 -18.95
C LYS A 265 -5.11 -14.73 -18.34
N LEU A 266 -5.96 -14.10 -19.16
CA LEU A 266 -7.26 -13.58 -18.72
C LEU A 266 -8.15 -14.67 -18.10
N LYS A 267 -8.06 -15.91 -18.58
CA LYS A 267 -8.80 -17.06 -18.02
C LYS A 267 -8.46 -17.37 -16.55
N TYR A 268 -7.32 -16.88 -16.04
CA TYR A 268 -6.92 -17.06 -14.65
C TYR A 268 -7.68 -16.14 -13.70
N PHE A 269 -8.34 -15.10 -14.21
CA PHE A 269 -9.15 -14.18 -13.42
C PHE A 269 -10.56 -14.75 -13.27
N ARG A 270 -10.86 -15.24 -12.06
CA ARG A 270 -12.16 -15.82 -11.73
C ARG A 270 -12.98 -14.79 -10.95
N PRO A 271 -14.18 -14.39 -11.40
CA PRO A 271 -14.96 -13.38 -10.69
C PRO A 271 -15.28 -13.83 -9.26
N ALA A 272 -15.07 -12.93 -8.30
CA ALA A 272 -15.47 -13.12 -6.93
C ALA A 272 -17.00 -13.10 -6.84
N LYS A 273 -17.57 -14.02 -6.08
CA LYS A 273 -19.03 -14.16 -5.90
C LYS A 273 -19.55 -13.14 -4.88
N ASP A 274 -19.21 -11.86 -5.05
CA ASP A 274 -19.54 -10.75 -4.12
C ASP A 274 -21.06 -10.51 -4.04
N LEU A 275 -21.73 -11.34 -3.21
CA LEU A 275 -23.20 -11.39 -3.16
C LEU A 275 -23.79 -10.05 -2.73
N HIS A 276 -23.17 -9.35 -1.78
CA HIS A 276 -23.64 -8.05 -1.28
C HIS A 276 -23.73 -7.00 -2.40
N ALA A 277 -22.68 -6.85 -3.20
CA ALA A 277 -22.63 -5.90 -4.31
C ALA A 277 -23.57 -6.31 -5.45
N ARG A 278 -23.63 -7.61 -5.78
CA ARG A 278 -24.53 -8.14 -6.81
C ARG A 278 -26.00 -7.99 -6.47
N PHE A 279 -26.36 -8.22 -5.22
CA PHE A 279 -27.75 -8.10 -4.75
C PHE A 279 -28.21 -6.65 -4.81
N ALA A 280 -27.36 -5.70 -4.40
CA ALA A 280 -27.61 -4.27 -4.52
C ALA A 280 -27.77 -3.81 -5.97
N ALA A 281 -26.91 -4.30 -6.86
CA ALA A 281 -26.96 -3.98 -8.29
C ALA A 281 -28.07 -4.70 -9.06
N LYS A 282 -28.70 -5.73 -8.46
CA LYS A 282 -29.65 -6.65 -9.12
C LYS A 282 -29.07 -7.31 -10.37
N LYS A 283 -27.82 -7.77 -10.28
CA LYS A 283 -27.07 -8.36 -11.40
C LYS A 283 -26.75 -9.82 -11.18
N SER A 284 -26.85 -10.61 -12.26
CA SER A 284 -26.27 -11.95 -12.33
C SER A 284 -24.74 -11.92 -12.19
N LEU A 285 -24.09 -13.07 -12.00
CA LEU A 285 -22.62 -13.10 -11.93
C LEU A 285 -21.99 -12.68 -13.27
N ASP A 286 -22.61 -13.13 -14.37
CA ASP A 286 -22.11 -12.88 -15.73
C ASP A 286 -22.24 -11.41 -16.14
N GLU A 287 -23.28 -10.71 -15.69
CA GLU A 287 -23.37 -9.25 -15.88
C GLU A 287 -22.46 -8.49 -14.90
N TYR A 288 -22.25 -9.04 -13.70
CA TYR A 288 -21.48 -8.36 -12.66
C TYR A 288 -19.99 -8.28 -12.99
N GLN A 289 -19.42 -9.33 -13.59
CA GLN A 289 -18.01 -9.36 -13.98
C GLN A 289 -17.63 -8.30 -15.02
N GLU A 290 -18.61 -7.73 -15.73
CA GLU A 290 -18.42 -6.65 -16.71
C GLU A 290 -18.42 -5.25 -16.07
N LEU A 291 -18.68 -5.15 -14.75
CA LEU A 291 -18.71 -3.88 -14.03
C LEU A 291 -17.35 -3.56 -13.41
N ARG A 292 -17.07 -2.27 -13.22
CA ARG A 292 -15.91 -1.76 -12.45
C ARG A 292 -15.88 -2.23 -10.99
N ALA A 293 -17.02 -2.63 -10.48
CA ALA A 293 -17.14 -3.22 -9.15
C ALA A 293 -16.71 -4.69 -9.13
N ALA A 294 -16.46 -5.36 -10.26
CA ALA A 294 -16.04 -6.76 -10.25
C ALA A 294 -14.66 -6.92 -9.59
N ARG A 295 -14.55 -7.90 -8.68
CA ARG A 295 -13.26 -8.40 -8.18
C ARG A 295 -12.96 -9.75 -8.77
N PHE A 296 -11.69 -10.08 -8.86
CA PHE A 296 -11.22 -11.33 -9.44
C PHE A 296 -10.25 -12.04 -8.51
N ARG A 297 -10.45 -13.34 -8.34
CA ARG A 297 -9.45 -14.22 -7.74
C ARG A 297 -8.52 -14.70 -8.85
N LEU A 298 -7.21 -14.61 -8.62
CA LEU A 298 -6.22 -15.12 -9.55
C LEU A 298 -5.98 -16.61 -9.28
N SER A 299 -6.27 -17.47 -10.26
CA SER A 299 -6.07 -18.91 -10.15
C SER A 299 -5.75 -19.55 -11.50
N GLU A 300 -4.64 -20.27 -11.56
CA GLU A 300 -4.24 -21.04 -12.74
C GLU A 300 -4.99 -22.37 -12.90
N PHE A 301 -5.79 -22.75 -11.91
CA PHE A 301 -6.55 -23.99 -11.90
C PHE A 301 -7.94 -23.80 -12.49
N ASP A 302 -8.43 -24.80 -13.23
CA ASP A 302 -9.76 -24.76 -13.83
C ASP A 302 -10.89 -24.97 -12.82
N ASN A 303 -10.61 -25.63 -11.70
CA ASN A 303 -11.59 -25.97 -10.67
C ASN A 303 -11.26 -25.31 -9.33
N GLU A 304 -12.30 -24.92 -8.57
CA GLU A 304 -12.15 -24.49 -7.18
C GLU A 304 -11.57 -25.67 -6.36
N ARG A 305 -10.42 -25.44 -5.74
CA ARG A 305 -9.71 -26.47 -4.95
C ARG A 305 -8.99 -25.84 -3.77
N PHE A 306 -8.73 -26.65 -2.76
CA PHE A 306 -7.73 -26.30 -1.76
C PHE A 306 -6.33 -26.39 -2.38
N HIS A 307 -5.53 -25.35 -2.11
CA HIS A 307 -4.11 -25.33 -2.35
C HIS A 307 -3.44 -24.78 -1.08
N ARG A 308 -2.20 -25.18 -0.82
CA ARG A 308 -1.43 -24.61 0.29
C ARG A 308 -0.55 -23.48 -0.22
N TRP A 309 0.50 -23.80 -0.97
CA TRP A 309 1.52 -22.85 -1.41
C TRP A 309 1.73 -22.83 -2.93
N THR A 310 0.77 -23.26 -3.75
CA THR A 310 0.97 -23.38 -5.21
C THR A 310 0.08 -22.41 -6.00
N ASN A 311 0.03 -21.15 -5.60
CA ASN A 311 -0.78 -20.14 -6.29
C ASN A 311 0.13 -19.24 -7.15
N ILE A 312 -0.30 -18.99 -8.38
CA ILE A 312 0.28 -17.99 -9.29
C ILE A 312 0.52 -16.62 -8.61
N LEU A 313 -0.38 -16.17 -7.74
CA LEU A 313 -0.22 -14.90 -7.00
C LEU A 313 0.99 -14.91 -6.06
N ASP A 314 1.28 -16.05 -5.43
CA ASP A 314 2.44 -16.18 -4.53
C ASP A 314 3.75 -16.06 -5.30
N ARG A 315 3.80 -16.65 -6.50
CA ARG A 315 4.97 -16.52 -7.38
C ARG A 315 5.16 -15.07 -7.83
N ILE A 316 4.10 -14.40 -8.23
CA ILE A 316 4.17 -12.98 -8.65
C ILE A 316 4.63 -12.11 -7.47
N MET A 317 4.06 -12.28 -6.28
CA MET A 317 4.48 -11.50 -5.11
C MET A 317 5.94 -11.78 -4.73
N SER A 318 6.44 -13.01 -4.93
CA SER A 318 7.85 -13.34 -4.69
C SER A 318 8.84 -12.68 -5.67
N GLU A 319 8.36 -12.16 -6.81
CA GLU A 319 9.16 -11.35 -7.74
C GLU A 319 9.37 -9.91 -7.21
N ILE A 320 8.59 -9.47 -6.21
CA ILE A 320 8.54 -8.09 -5.73
C ILE A 320 9.47 -7.89 -4.53
N PRO A 321 10.46 -6.98 -4.61
CA PRO A 321 11.30 -6.65 -3.47
C PRO A 321 10.58 -5.75 -2.46
N GLY A 322 11.02 -5.82 -1.19
CA GLY A 322 10.63 -4.89 -0.14
C GLY A 322 11.30 -3.51 -0.26
N LYS A 323 11.55 -2.87 0.89
CA LYS A 323 12.18 -1.54 0.98
C LYS A 323 13.66 -1.53 0.60
N ASP A 324 14.29 -2.69 0.43
CA ASP A 324 15.68 -2.81 -0.05
C ASP A 324 15.82 -2.80 -1.58
N ASN A 325 14.69 -2.68 -2.31
CA ASN A 325 14.61 -2.68 -3.77
C ASN A 325 15.20 -3.97 -4.40
N TYR A 326 15.34 -4.01 -5.73
CA TYR A 326 15.76 -5.23 -6.45
C TYR A 326 17.19 -5.71 -6.13
N GLY A 327 18.01 -4.87 -5.48
CA GLY A 327 19.33 -5.26 -4.99
C GLY A 327 19.30 -6.00 -3.64
N GLY A 328 18.13 -6.14 -3.01
CA GLY A 328 17.98 -6.77 -1.70
C GLY A 328 18.31 -8.26 -1.73
N SER A 329 19.20 -8.69 -0.83
CA SER A 329 19.50 -10.11 -0.62
C SER A 329 19.67 -10.36 0.88
N LEU A 330 18.65 -10.95 1.49
CA LEU A 330 18.57 -11.19 2.92
C LEU A 330 18.12 -12.61 3.20
N THR A 331 18.62 -13.20 4.28
CA THR A 331 18.19 -14.53 4.73
C THR A 331 17.49 -14.43 6.08
N ASP A 332 16.33 -15.08 6.19
CA ASP A 332 15.64 -15.19 7.47
C ASP A 332 16.19 -16.39 8.24
N ASN A 333 16.92 -16.08 9.31
CA ASN A 333 17.49 -17.04 10.28
C ASN A 333 16.90 -16.82 11.69
N THR A 334 15.66 -16.32 11.77
CA THR A 334 14.99 -16.03 13.05
C THR A 334 14.93 -17.30 13.91
N PHE A 335 15.20 -17.15 15.21
CA PHE A 335 15.31 -18.27 16.17
C PHE A 335 16.43 -19.28 15.83
N GLY A 336 17.43 -18.89 15.02
CA GLY A 336 18.50 -19.78 14.60
C GLY A 336 18.07 -20.83 13.56
N LEU A 337 16.88 -20.68 12.99
CA LEU A 337 16.35 -21.58 11.96
C LEU A 337 16.43 -20.90 10.60
N SER A 338 17.22 -21.46 9.69
CA SER A 338 17.25 -20.98 8.31
C SER A 338 15.97 -21.36 7.57
N THR A 339 15.55 -20.48 6.67
CA THR A 339 14.36 -20.67 5.84
C THR A 339 14.70 -20.93 4.37
N ALA A 340 13.87 -21.73 3.72
CA ALA A 340 13.97 -22.07 2.30
C ALA A 340 12.66 -21.79 1.55
N ASP A 341 12.77 -21.60 0.24
CA ASP A 341 11.66 -21.40 -0.66
C ASP A 341 10.83 -22.68 -0.80
N VAL A 342 9.51 -22.57 -0.72
CA VAL A 342 8.58 -23.71 -0.77
C VAL A 342 8.45 -24.36 -2.14
N TYR A 343 8.84 -23.67 -3.21
CA TYR A 343 8.78 -24.13 -4.59
C TYR A 343 10.08 -24.74 -5.06
N THR A 344 11.21 -24.05 -4.81
CA THR A 344 12.51 -24.49 -5.31
C THR A 344 13.31 -25.30 -4.28
N GLY A 345 13.03 -25.09 -2.98
CA GLY A 345 13.83 -25.64 -1.89
C GLY A 345 15.16 -24.91 -1.66
N ASP A 346 15.44 -23.86 -2.42
CA ASP A 346 16.64 -23.04 -2.26
C ASP A 346 16.53 -22.13 -1.04
N THR A 347 17.63 -21.48 -0.65
CA THR A 347 17.61 -20.47 0.42
C THR A 347 16.65 -19.34 0.07
N LEU A 348 15.72 -19.04 0.98
CA LEU A 348 14.70 -18.01 0.76
C LEU A 348 15.32 -16.61 0.83
N ASN A 349 15.17 -15.82 -0.24
CA ASN A 349 15.49 -14.40 -0.19
C ASN A 349 14.37 -13.63 0.53
N SER A 350 14.56 -13.43 1.82
CA SER A 350 13.60 -12.73 2.69
C SER A 350 13.44 -11.24 2.36
N ALA A 351 14.30 -10.65 1.53
CA ALA A 351 14.14 -9.27 1.05
C ALA A 351 12.97 -9.09 0.06
N TYR A 352 12.38 -10.19 -0.41
CA TYR A 352 11.26 -10.22 -1.35
C TYR A 352 9.98 -10.67 -0.64
N TYR A 353 8.84 -10.22 -1.16
CA TYR A 353 7.54 -10.47 -0.56
C TYR A 353 7.12 -11.93 -0.66
N HIS A 354 7.02 -12.59 0.49
CA HIS A 354 6.57 -13.97 0.58
C HIS A 354 5.67 -14.16 1.80
N ARG A 355 4.82 -15.18 1.75
CA ARG A 355 3.97 -15.59 2.89
C ARG A 355 4.20 -17.04 3.32
N TRP A 356 4.69 -17.88 2.42
CA TRP A 356 5.03 -19.27 2.68
C TRP A 356 6.55 -19.45 2.75
N TYR A 357 7.01 -20.29 3.67
CA TYR A 357 8.43 -20.65 3.80
C TYR A 357 8.58 -22.08 4.35
N LEU A 358 9.71 -22.72 4.02
CA LEU A 358 10.15 -23.97 4.62
C LEU A 358 11.14 -23.70 5.74
N MET A 359 10.95 -24.33 6.88
CA MET A 359 11.91 -24.39 7.98
C MET A 359 12.80 -25.62 7.79
N GLN A 360 14.07 -25.53 8.18
CA GLN A 360 14.98 -26.69 8.14
C GLN A 360 14.62 -27.78 9.15
N GLU A 361 13.93 -27.42 10.24
CA GLU A 361 13.50 -28.34 11.28
C GLU A 361 11.97 -28.40 11.37
N ASN A 362 11.43 -29.55 11.79
CA ASN A 362 10.01 -29.70 12.05
C ASN A 362 9.63 -28.89 13.29
N GLY A 363 8.57 -28.07 13.17
CA GLY A 363 7.96 -27.42 14.32
C GLY A 363 7.25 -28.40 15.25
N ALA A 364 6.72 -27.90 16.37
CA ALA A 364 6.05 -28.70 17.40
C ALA A 364 4.89 -29.57 16.88
N MET A 365 4.25 -29.18 15.78
CA MET A 365 3.16 -29.93 15.14
C MET A 365 3.63 -30.94 14.07
N GLY A 366 4.94 -31.17 13.93
CA GLY A 366 5.51 -32.08 12.93
C GLY A 366 5.46 -31.55 11.49
N SER A 367 5.20 -30.26 11.30
CA SER A 367 5.25 -29.57 10.01
C SER A 367 6.47 -28.66 9.94
N ASN A 368 7.15 -28.65 8.80
CA ASN A 368 8.24 -27.72 8.50
C ASN A 368 7.79 -26.59 7.55
N ILE A 369 6.52 -26.53 7.17
CA ILE A 369 5.97 -25.46 6.34
C ILE A 369 5.34 -24.40 7.23
N GLY A 370 5.79 -23.15 7.10
CA GLY A 370 5.29 -21.98 7.82
C GLY A 370 4.49 -21.04 6.93
N HIS A 371 3.54 -20.33 7.56
CA HIS A 371 2.76 -19.25 6.95
C HIS A 371 2.95 -17.96 7.78
N ARG A 372 3.27 -16.84 7.15
CA ARG A 372 3.37 -15.52 7.80
C ARG A 372 1.96 -15.03 8.19
N GLY A 373 1.81 -14.39 9.34
CA GLY A 373 0.52 -13.79 9.74
C GLY A 373 -0.50 -14.77 10.33
N PHE A 374 -0.07 -15.96 10.76
CA PHE A 374 -0.92 -16.99 11.40
C PHE A 374 -2.10 -17.43 10.53
N ASN A 375 -3.25 -16.77 10.61
CA ASN A 375 -4.45 -17.02 9.81
C ASN A 375 -4.63 -16.05 8.64
N ASP A 376 -3.87 -14.95 8.60
CA ASP A 376 -4.00 -13.90 7.60
C ASP A 376 -3.59 -14.40 6.22
N ARG A 377 -4.56 -14.64 5.34
CA ARG A 377 -4.30 -15.21 4.03
C ARG A 377 -3.53 -14.28 3.11
N ASN A 378 -3.63 -12.96 3.28
CA ASN A 378 -3.18 -11.99 2.28
C ASN A 378 -1.93 -11.22 2.70
N LEU A 379 -1.33 -11.60 3.83
CA LEU A 379 -0.14 -10.95 4.33
C LEU A 379 1.12 -11.45 3.60
N TYR A 380 1.74 -10.58 2.81
CA TYR A 380 3.08 -10.79 2.30
C TYR A 380 4.09 -9.96 3.11
N VAL A 381 5.23 -10.57 3.43
CA VAL A 381 6.26 -9.95 4.28
C VAL A 381 7.59 -9.94 3.55
N ALA A 382 8.32 -8.83 3.68
CA ALA A 382 9.71 -8.70 3.26
C ALA A 382 10.56 -8.10 4.40
N GLU A 383 11.72 -8.69 4.65
CA GLU A 383 12.75 -8.13 5.53
C GLU A 383 13.50 -7.00 4.85
N ASN A 384 14.01 -6.05 5.63
CA ASN A 384 14.71 -4.87 5.12
C ASN A 384 15.90 -4.50 6.01
N THR A 385 16.87 -3.77 5.46
CA THR A 385 18.02 -3.24 6.21
C THR A 385 17.91 -1.73 6.50
N ARG A 386 16.93 -1.05 5.88
CA ARG A 386 16.81 0.42 5.91
C ARG A 386 16.72 1.00 7.32
N PRO A 387 17.50 2.04 7.67
CA PRO A 387 17.42 2.69 8.98
C PRO A 387 16.06 3.37 9.24
N GLN A 388 15.34 3.76 8.19
CA GLN A 388 14.03 4.41 8.29
C GLN A 388 12.92 3.44 8.69
N VAL A 389 13.08 2.14 8.46
CA VAL A 389 12.10 1.12 8.89
C VAL A 389 12.37 0.77 10.34
N ALA A 390 11.33 0.89 11.16
CA ALA A 390 11.40 0.59 12.59
C ALA A 390 11.62 -0.91 12.78
N GLY A 391 12.60 -1.25 13.61
CA GLY A 391 12.88 -2.64 13.99
C GLY A 391 12.01 -3.07 15.16
N VAL A 392 11.63 -4.34 15.17
CA VAL A 392 11.12 -5.01 16.36
C VAL A 392 12.26 -5.82 16.93
N ASP A 393 12.54 -5.58 18.21
CA ASP A 393 13.62 -6.24 18.93
C ASP A 393 13.06 -7.40 19.75
N TYR A 394 13.76 -8.53 19.72
CA TYR A 394 13.43 -9.72 20.49
C TYR A 394 14.71 -10.32 21.08
N ASN A 395 14.68 -10.64 22.37
CA ASN A 395 15.82 -11.28 23.02
C ASN A 395 15.72 -12.80 22.85
N TYR A 396 16.52 -13.38 21.95
CA TYR A 396 16.51 -14.81 21.67
C TYR A 396 17.50 -15.56 22.55
N CYS A 397 16.99 -16.43 23.42
CA CYS A 397 17.81 -17.28 24.30
C CYS A 397 17.81 -18.72 23.78
N SER A 398 18.96 -19.18 23.28
CA SER A 398 19.10 -20.58 22.82
C SER A 398 18.92 -21.61 23.95
N ASN A 399 19.20 -21.22 25.20
CA ASN A 399 18.83 -21.96 26.38
C ASN A 399 18.00 -21.06 27.32
N PRO A 400 16.68 -21.30 27.45
CA PRO A 400 15.79 -20.50 28.30
C PRO A 400 16.15 -20.51 29.80
N ARG A 401 17.05 -21.41 30.22
CA ARG A 401 17.52 -21.51 31.62
C ARG A 401 18.85 -20.79 31.86
N ASN A 402 19.45 -20.20 30.83
CA ASN A 402 20.72 -19.49 30.93
C ASN A 402 20.65 -18.16 30.17
N ASP A 403 20.52 -17.07 30.92
CA ASP A 403 20.41 -15.72 30.38
C ASP A 403 21.66 -15.27 29.60
N ASP A 404 22.83 -15.87 29.87
CA ASP A 404 24.07 -15.60 29.12
C ASP A 404 24.00 -16.07 27.65
N THR A 405 22.99 -16.86 27.30
CA THR A 405 22.77 -17.35 25.92
C THR A 405 21.79 -16.49 25.12
N CYS A 406 21.30 -15.41 25.71
CA CYS A 406 20.35 -14.50 25.10
C CYS A 406 21.06 -13.49 24.20
N VAL A 407 20.59 -13.38 22.96
CA VAL A 407 21.08 -12.43 21.96
C VAL A 407 19.91 -11.58 21.50
N LEU A 408 20.08 -10.26 21.57
CA LEU A 408 19.12 -9.31 21.00
C LEU A 408 19.13 -9.44 19.47
N GLN A 409 18.01 -9.89 18.92
CA GLN A 409 17.75 -9.93 17.49
C GLN A 409 16.81 -8.77 17.13
N SER A 410 17.18 -7.99 16.12
CA SER A 410 16.35 -6.91 15.60
C SER A 410 15.93 -7.24 14.17
N LYS A 411 14.63 -7.16 13.88
CA LYS A 411 14.08 -7.41 12.55
C LYS A 411 13.26 -6.23 12.08
N LYS A 412 13.52 -5.80 10.85
CA LYS A 412 12.81 -4.72 10.17
C LYS A 412 12.06 -5.32 9.00
N VAL A 413 10.76 -5.06 8.94
CA VAL A 413 9.89 -5.68 7.95
C VAL A 413 8.98 -4.64 7.31
N SER A 414 8.64 -4.91 6.06
CA SER A 414 7.52 -4.28 5.36
C SER A 414 6.49 -5.34 5.00
N TYR A 415 5.26 -4.91 4.88
CA TYR A 415 4.10 -5.73 4.57
C TYR A 415 3.51 -5.28 3.24
N ALA A 416 2.94 -6.20 2.48
CA ALA A 416 2.22 -5.86 1.27
C ALA A 416 0.99 -6.74 1.05
N PHE A 417 0.00 -6.17 0.36
CA PHE A 417 -1.08 -6.93 -0.26
C PHE A 417 -1.31 -6.44 -1.71
N PRO A 418 -1.71 -7.34 -2.62
CA PRO A 418 -1.93 -6.99 -4.03
C PRO A 418 -3.22 -6.16 -4.21
N LEU A 419 -3.19 -5.15 -5.07
CA LEU A 419 -4.36 -4.28 -5.35
C LEU A 419 -5.06 -4.69 -6.64
N GLU A 420 -4.35 -4.61 -7.76
CA GLU A 420 -4.90 -4.82 -9.09
C GLU A 420 -3.83 -5.24 -10.09
N VAL A 421 -4.23 -5.98 -11.13
CA VAL A 421 -3.38 -6.23 -12.29
C VAL A 421 -3.76 -5.26 -13.40
N VAL A 422 -2.84 -4.38 -13.80
CA VAL A 422 -2.99 -3.42 -14.89
C VAL A 422 -2.27 -3.95 -16.12
N TRP A 423 -2.94 -4.22 -17.25
CA TRP A 423 -2.20 -4.44 -18.49
C TRP A 423 -1.84 -3.11 -19.14
N LEU A 424 -0.55 -2.92 -19.37
CA LEU A 424 -0.06 -1.92 -20.28
C LEU A 424 -0.28 -2.41 -21.70
N THR A 425 -0.95 -1.58 -22.50
CA THR A 425 -1.25 -1.86 -23.90
C THR A 425 -0.69 -0.77 -24.81
N PRO A 426 -0.57 -1.03 -26.11
CA PRO A 426 -0.07 -0.04 -27.07
C PRO A 426 -0.91 1.24 -27.18
N LEU A 427 -2.15 1.25 -26.66
CA LEU A 427 -3.03 2.42 -26.76
C LEU A 427 -2.43 3.67 -26.13
N ASN A 428 -1.64 3.50 -25.07
CA ASN A 428 -1.03 4.61 -24.34
C ASN A 428 0.08 5.31 -25.14
N LYS A 429 0.60 4.70 -26.21
CA LYS A 429 1.57 5.31 -27.14
C LYS A 429 1.02 5.47 -28.57
N TRP A 430 -0.16 4.93 -28.87
CA TRP A 430 -0.73 4.97 -30.20
C TRP A 430 -1.32 6.34 -30.52
N ASN A 431 -0.60 7.09 -31.35
CA ASN A 431 -0.93 8.45 -31.78
C ASN A 431 -1.16 8.52 -33.30
N PRO A 432 -2.28 7.98 -33.81
CA PRO A 432 -2.53 7.87 -35.26
C PRO A 432 -2.68 9.24 -35.96
N TYR A 433 -3.03 10.28 -35.22
CA TYR A 433 -3.17 11.66 -35.72
C TYR A 433 -1.90 12.50 -35.56
N ASN A 434 -0.81 11.92 -35.05
CA ASN A 434 0.47 12.60 -34.81
C ASN A 434 0.30 13.91 -34.00
N LEU A 435 -0.51 13.87 -32.95
CA LEU A 435 -0.73 14.99 -32.05
C LEU A 435 0.58 15.36 -31.35
N VAL A 436 0.88 16.66 -31.30
CA VAL A 436 2.10 17.17 -30.67
C VAL A 436 1.95 17.16 -29.14
N HIS A 437 2.87 16.50 -28.45
CA HIS A 437 2.96 16.55 -26.99
C HIS A 437 3.67 17.84 -26.54
N ARG A 438 2.95 18.67 -25.78
CA ARG A 438 3.38 20.00 -25.34
C ARG A 438 3.96 20.03 -23.91
N GLY A 439 4.23 18.87 -23.32
CA GLY A 439 4.90 18.76 -22.03
C GLY A 439 3.94 18.76 -20.84
N ARG A 440 4.39 19.34 -19.73
CA ARG A 440 3.67 19.34 -18.45
C ARG A 440 2.60 20.42 -18.42
N ALA A 441 1.40 20.07 -17.97
CA ALA A 441 0.32 21.05 -17.78
C ALA A 441 0.74 22.22 -16.87
N GLY A 442 0.33 23.44 -17.22
CA GLY A 442 0.69 24.67 -16.50
C GLY A 442 2.01 25.30 -16.94
N THR A 443 2.56 24.91 -18.08
CA THR A 443 3.62 25.66 -18.79
C THR A 443 3.04 26.41 -19.98
N ASP A 444 3.71 27.47 -20.41
CA ASP A 444 3.30 28.30 -21.55
C ASP A 444 3.09 27.45 -22.82
N GLU A 445 3.92 26.42 -23.04
CA GLU A 445 3.78 25.51 -24.18
C GLU A 445 2.54 24.61 -24.09
N ALA A 446 2.18 24.17 -22.88
CA ALA A 446 1.03 23.30 -22.64
C ALA A 446 -0.30 24.06 -22.76
N ASP A 447 -0.32 25.33 -22.37
CA ASP A 447 -1.54 26.16 -22.39
C ASP A 447 -2.06 26.37 -23.83
N VAL A 448 -1.18 26.32 -24.84
CA VAL A 448 -1.51 26.34 -26.28
C VAL A 448 -2.54 25.25 -26.65
N VAL A 449 -2.53 24.11 -25.96
CA VAL A 449 -3.48 23.00 -26.22
C VAL A 449 -4.93 23.42 -26.00
N THR A 450 -5.16 24.27 -25.01
CA THR A 450 -6.47 24.78 -24.57
C THR A 450 -6.74 26.23 -24.99
N ASP A 451 -5.78 26.88 -25.64
CA ASP A 451 -5.87 28.28 -26.06
C ASP A 451 -7.06 28.53 -27.01
N GLY A 452 -7.59 29.76 -26.97
CA GLY A 452 -8.76 30.16 -27.74
C GLY A 452 -10.07 29.52 -27.27
N GLY A 453 -10.12 29.01 -26.03
CA GLY A 453 -11.31 28.37 -25.45
C GLY A 453 -11.53 26.93 -25.91
N ARG A 454 -10.47 26.24 -26.36
CA ARG A 454 -10.50 24.82 -26.72
C ARG A 454 -10.73 23.98 -25.47
N ASN A 455 -11.69 23.06 -25.55
CA ASN A 455 -12.14 22.24 -24.42
C ASN A 455 -12.38 20.77 -24.80
N GLY A 456 -11.89 20.34 -25.96
CA GLY A 456 -12.09 18.98 -26.47
C GLY A 456 -13.43 18.74 -27.16
N GLY A 457 -14.18 19.81 -27.49
CA GLY A 457 -15.47 19.68 -28.21
C GLY A 457 -15.33 19.14 -29.64
N PHE A 458 -16.43 18.63 -30.20
CA PHE A 458 -16.49 17.98 -31.53
C PHE A 458 -16.34 18.91 -32.75
N THR A 459 -16.08 20.21 -32.54
CA THR A 459 -15.87 21.19 -33.61
C THR A 459 -14.39 21.54 -33.71
N ALA A 460 -13.87 21.82 -34.91
CA ALA A 460 -12.46 22.15 -35.11
C ALA A 460 -11.94 23.32 -34.24
N SER A 461 -12.81 24.29 -33.92
CA SER A 461 -12.52 25.43 -33.03
C SER A 461 -12.49 25.08 -31.54
N ARG A 462 -13.06 23.94 -31.13
CA ARG A 462 -13.13 23.49 -29.74
C ARG A 462 -12.25 22.28 -29.44
N ALA A 463 -11.88 21.51 -30.46
CA ALA A 463 -10.93 20.40 -30.33
C ALA A 463 -9.59 20.89 -29.78
N PHE A 464 -8.88 20.05 -29.03
CA PHE A 464 -7.55 20.38 -28.55
C PHE A 464 -6.56 20.54 -29.71
N SER A 465 -5.58 21.43 -29.57
CA SER A 465 -4.56 21.68 -30.60
C SER A 465 -3.30 20.80 -30.46
N GLY A 466 -3.35 19.82 -29.56
CA GLY A 466 -2.27 18.90 -29.20
C GLY A 466 -2.63 18.13 -27.94
N ILE A 467 -1.63 17.60 -27.25
CA ILE A 467 -1.78 16.91 -25.97
C ILE A 467 -0.76 17.45 -24.95
N HIS A 468 -1.05 17.30 -23.66
CA HIS A 468 -0.11 17.56 -22.56
C HIS A 468 -0.42 16.63 -21.38
N SER A 469 0.34 16.72 -20.29
CA SER A 469 0.27 15.75 -19.17
C SER A 469 -1.07 15.63 -18.43
N LYS A 470 -2.07 16.50 -18.69
CA LYS A 470 -3.43 16.48 -18.13
C LYS A 470 -4.54 16.49 -19.19
N THR A 471 -4.14 16.48 -20.46
CA THR A 471 -5.04 16.35 -21.61
C THR A 471 -4.36 15.38 -22.58
N TYR A 472 -4.30 14.11 -22.19
CA TYR A 472 -3.50 13.06 -22.84
C TYR A 472 -4.35 12.14 -23.73
N TYR A 473 -5.32 12.71 -24.44
CA TYR A 473 -6.22 11.95 -25.31
C TYR A 473 -5.60 11.72 -26.70
N MET A 474 -5.11 10.50 -26.97
CA MET A 474 -4.53 10.14 -28.28
C MET A 474 -5.36 9.11 -29.07
N THR A 475 -6.11 8.27 -28.37
CA THR A 475 -6.81 7.13 -28.98
C THR A 475 -8.10 7.57 -29.68
N PRO A 476 -8.31 7.20 -30.96
CA PRO A 476 -9.56 7.51 -31.66
C PRO A 476 -10.76 6.81 -31.03
N SER A 477 -11.87 7.52 -30.86
CA SER A 477 -13.13 6.91 -30.36
C SER A 477 -13.65 5.79 -31.28
N SER A 478 -13.39 5.87 -32.58
CA SER A 478 -13.74 4.83 -33.56
C SER A 478 -13.02 3.50 -33.34
N SER A 479 -11.90 3.47 -32.60
CA SER A 479 -11.27 2.22 -32.20
C SER A 479 -12.12 1.40 -31.21
N THR A 480 -13.06 2.06 -30.51
CA THR A 480 -13.81 1.52 -29.36
C THR A 480 -15.04 0.66 -29.70
N ALA A 481 -15.01 -0.13 -30.78
CA ALA A 481 -16.11 -1.02 -31.14
C ALA A 481 -16.48 -2.00 -30.01
N GLU A 482 -17.70 -2.56 -30.07
CA GLU A 482 -18.36 -3.44 -29.08
C GLU A 482 -17.45 -4.51 -28.42
N VAL A 483 -16.48 -5.07 -29.17
CA VAL A 483 -15.49 -6.07 -28.72
C VAL A 483 -14.50 -5.54 -27.67
N VAL A 484 -14.32 -4.23 -27.66
CA VAL A 484 -13.29 -3.51 -26.93
C VAL A 484 -13.92 -2.72 -25.76
N ARG A 485 -15.21 -2.38 -25.83
CA ARG A 485 -15.92 -1.64 -24.76
C ARG A 485 -15.97 -2.36 -23.42
N SER A 486 -15.96 -3.70 -23.42
CA SER A 486 -15.92 -4.49 -22.19
C SER A 486 -14.52 -4.61 -21.57
N VAL A 487 -13.47 -4.20 -22.29
CA VAL A 487 -12.07 -4.43 -21.88
C VAL A 487 -11.25 -3.14 -21.81
N LEU A 488 -11.51 -2.13 -22.64
CA LEU A 488 -10.63 -0.97 -22.81
C LEU A 488 -10.73 0.12 -21.75
N PHE A 489 -11.83 0.21 -21.01
CA PHE A 489 -11.99 1.33 -20.07
C PHE A 489 -11.46 1.05 -18.67
N ASP A 490 -11.08 -0.19 -18.36
CA ASP A 490 -10.61 -0.58 -17.04
C ASP A 490 -9.76 -1.86 -17.15
N ILE A 491 -8.56 -1.77 -17.74
CA ILE A 491 -7.63 -2.92 -17.82
C ILE A 491 -6.96 -3.19 -16.46
N ALA A 492 -7.59 -2.75 -15.38
CA ALA A 492 -7.20 -3.05 -14.04
C ALA A 492 -8.19 -4.09 -13.51
N CYS A 493 -7.72 -5.31 -13.27
CA CYS A 493 -8.51 -6.35 -12.62
C CYS A 493 -8.25 -6.28 -11.12
N PRO A 494 -9.18 -5.72 -10.32
CA PRO A 494 -8.99 -5.63 -8.88
C PRO A 494 -8.95 -7.04 -8.32
N LEU A 495 -7.90 -7.33 -7.54
CA LEU A 495 -7.75 -8.64 -6.96
C LEU A 495 -8.68 -8.79 -5.76
N SER A 496 -9.29 -9.95 -5.66
CA SER A 496 -9.96 -10.36 -4.43
C SER A 496 -8.89 -10.68 -3.42
N VAL A 497 -8.47 -9.63 -2.70
CA VAL A 497 -7.84 -9.73 -1.40
C VAL A 497 -8.92 -10.20 -0.43
#